data_AF-A0A5S5CXH5-F1
#
_entry.id   AF-A0A5S5CXH5-F1
#
_cell.length_a   1.000
_cell.length_b   1.000
_cell.length_c   1.000
_cell.angle_alpha   90.00
_cell.angle_beta   90.00
_cell.angle_gamma   90.00
#
_symmetry.space_group_name_H-M   'P 1'
#
loop_
_entity.id
_entity.type
_entity.pdbx_description
1 polymer ?
#
loop_
_entity_poly.entity_id
_entity_poly.type
_entity_poly.pdbx_seq_one_letter_code
_entity_poly.pdbx_strand_id
1 'polypeptide(L)'
;MCGMSTGQLTPGVPGPRQATDQRRRVALLLETADVLAERARRTDDAVLAQVLLRRSAQRRAQAARLAGHPVPRPAPRQAGSPEPGAPGGA
;
A
#
# COMPACT_ATOMS: atom_id res chain seq x y z
N MET A 1 36.29 -41.08 2.40
CA MET A 1 35.61 -40.14 3.32
C MET A 1 35.12 -38.95 2.52
N CYS A 2 33.83 -38.89 2.19
CA CYS A 2 33.25 -37.83 1.37
C CYS A 2 33.04 -36.57 2.22
N GLY A 3 33.61 -35.45 1.78
CA GLY A 3 33.49 -34.15 2.43
C GLY A 3 32.08 -33.60 2.32
N MET A 4 31.51 -33.24 3.46
CA MET A 4 30.29 -32.47 3.59
C MET A 4 30.57 -31.03 3.16
N SER A 5 30.21 -30.68 1.92
CA SER A 5 30.18 -29.29 1.48
C SER A 5 28.84 -28.67 1.87
N THR A 6 28.76 -28.20 3.11
CA THR A 6 27.71 -27.32 3.59
C THR A 6 27.89 -25.96 2.90
N GLY A 7 27.31 -25.83 1.70
CA GLY A 7 27.19 -24.55 1.00
C GLY A 7 26.31 -23.61 1.82
N GLN A 8 26.94 -22.78 2.64
CA GLN A 8 26.32 -21.73 3.43
C GLN A 8 25.60 -20.75 2.48
N LEU A 9 24.27 -20.85 2.40
CA LEU A 9 23.42 -19.82 1.78
C LEU A 9 23.56 -18.53 2.61
N THR A 10 24.26 -17.55 2.07
CA THR A 10 24.37 -16.21 2.63
C THR A 10 23.06 -15.46 2.42
N PRO A 11 22.36 -15.00 3.46
CA PRO A 11 21.25 -14.06 3.31
C PRO A 11 21.81 -12.65 3.12
N GLY A 12 21.27 -11.84 2.20
CA GLY A 12 21.20 -10.40 2.52
C GLY A 12 21.30 -9.33 1.44
N VAL A 13 21.37 -9.58 0.12
CA VAL A 13 21.23 -8.46 -0.83
C VAL A 13 20.57 -8.90 -2.13
N PRO A 14 19.44 -8.29 -2.54
CA PRO A 14 18.87 -8.55 -3.86
C PRO A 14 19.90 -8.14 -4.91
N GLY A 15 20.30 -9.09 -5.76
CA GLY A 15 21.20 -8.79 -6.87
C GLY A 15 20.62 -7.69 -7.78
N PRO A 16 21.44 -7.02 -8.60
CA PRO A 16 21.02 -5.88 -9.41
C PRO A 16 19.80 -6.17 -10.30
N ARG A 17 19.66 -7.43 -10.77
CA ARG A 17 18.48 -7.90 -11.51
C ARG A 17 17.20 -7.91 -10.67
N GLN A 18 17.26 -8.38 -9.42
CA GLN A 18 16.12 -8.36 -8.52
C GLN A 18 15.71 -6.93 -8.16
N ALA A 19 16.66 -6.02 -7.97
CA ALA A 19 16.37 -4.61 -7.71
C ALA A 19 15.68 -3.94 -8.90
N THR A 20 16.09 -4.25 -10.14
CA THR A 20 15.40 -3.75 -11.35
C THR A 20 14.00 -4.34 -11.52
N ASP A 21 13.82 -5.63 -11.24
CA ASP A 21 12.49 -6.27 -11.30
C ASP A 21 11.54 -5.73 -10.23
N GLN A 22 12.05 -5.44 -9.03
CA GLN A 22 11.30 -4.82 -7.95
C GLN A 22 10.84 -3.42 -8.32
N ARG A 23 11.71 -2.58 -8.88
CA ARG A 23 11.35 -1.24 -9.37
C ARG A 23 10.30 -1.30 -10.48
N ARG A 24 10.45 -2.22 -11.44
CA ARG A 24 9.46 -2.44 -12.49
C ARG A 24 8.10 -2.85 -11.93
N ARG A 25 8.11 -3.74 -10.93
CA ARG A 25 6.89 -4.20 -10.26
C ARG A 25 6.20 -3.09 -9.46
N VAL A 26 6.97 -2.23 -8.80
CA VAL A 26 6.46 -1.03 -8.11
C VAL A 26 5.83 -0.08 -9.12
N ALA A 27 6.50 0.21 -10.24
CA ALA A 27 5.96 1.08 -11.29
C ALA A 27 4.62 0.56 -11.83
N LEU A 28 4.53 -0.73 -12.14
CA LEU A 28 3.29 -1.37 -12.62
C LEU A 28 2.14 -1.27 -11.61
N LEU A 29 2.43 -1.41 -10.30
CA LEU A 29 1.41 -1.27 -9.26
C LEU A 29 0.88 0.17 -9.16
N LEU A 30 1.76 1.17 -9.29
CA LEU A 30 1.37 2.58 -9.27
C LEU A 30 0.56 2.95 -10.51
N GLU A 31 1.01 2.52 -11.70
CA GLU A 31 0.29 2.74 -12.95
C GLU A 31 -1.12 2.11 -12.90
N THR A 32 -1.22 0.89 -12.38
CA THR A 32 -2.52 0.23 -12.15
C THR A 32 -3.39 1.03 -11.19
N ALA A 33 -2.82 1.58 -10.11
CA ALA A 33 -3.56 2.38 -9.15
C ALA A 33 -4.13 3.65 -9.79
N ASP A 34 -3.37 4.30 -10.66
CA ASP A 34 -3.80 5.53 -11.33
C ASP A 34 -4.87 5.26 -12.39
N VAL A 35 -4.77 4.16 -13.15
CA VAL A 35 -5.84 3.72 -14.07
C VAL A 35 -7.15 3.46 -13.30
N LEU A 36 -7.07 2.81 -12.14
CA LEU A 36 -8.25 2.56 -11.29
C LEU A 36 -8.84 3.86 -10.74
N ALA A 37 -8.00 4.80 -10.30
CA ALA A 37 -8.46 6.10 -9.80
C ALA A 37 -9.08 6.96 -10.91
N GLU A 38 -8.51 6.94 -12.11
CA GLU A 38 -9.08 7.63 -13.27
C GLU A 38 -10.42 7.03 -13.70
N ARG A 39 -10.54 5.70 -13.73
CA ARG A 39 -11.83 5.04 -13.99
C ARG A 39 -12.88 5.39 -12.94
N ALA A 40 -12.48 5.50 -11.67
CA ALA A 40 -13.40 5.91 -10.61
C ALA A 40 -13.95 7.32 -10.81
N ARG A 41 -13.14 8.24 -11.38
CA ARG A 41 -13.58 9.62 -11.71
C ARG A 41 -14.54 9.69 -12.89
N ARG A 42 -14.47 8.73 -13.81
CA ARG A 42 -15.27 8.70 -15.05
C ARG A 42 -16.54 7.87 -14.93
N THR A 43 -16.76 7.19 -13.81
CA THR A 43 -17.92 6.32 -13.63
C THR A 43 -18.98 7.02 -12.79
N ASP A 44 -20.23 6.94 -13.24
CA ASP A 44 -21.37 7.54 -12.54
C ASP A 44 -21.92 6.65 -11.41
N ASP A 45 -21.46 5.40 -11.34
CA ASP A 45 -21.81 4.47 -10.26
C ASP A 45 -20.95 4.74 -9.01
N ALA A 46 -21.56 5.33 -7.99
CA ALA A 46 -20.89 5.68 -6.74
C ALA A 46 -20.34 4.47 -5.97
N VAL A 47 -20.97 3.30 -6.07
CA VAL A 47 -20.50 2.08 -5.41
C VAL A 47 -19.27 1.54 -6.13
N LEU A 48 -19.33 1.49 -7.47
CA LEU A 48 -18.19 1.09 -8.28
C LEU A 48 -17.01 2.04 -8.12
N ALA A 49 -17.25 3.36 -8.09
CA ALA A 49 -16.22 4.36 -7.83
C ALA A 49 -15.51 4.12 -6.48
N GLN A 50 -16.26 3.86 -5.41
CA GLN A 50 -15.68 3.53 -4.10
C GLN A 50 -14.83 2.25 -4.12
N VAL A 51 -15.29 1.20 -4.81
CA VAL A 51 -14.52 -0.05 -4.96
C VAL A 51 -13.22 0.19 -5.72
N LEU A 52 -13.27 0.95 -6.81
CA LEU A 52 -12.10 1.29 -7.62
C LEU A 52 -11.08 2.11 -6.81
N LEU A 53 -11.54 3.09 -6.02
CA LEU A 53 -10.69 3.89 -5.13
C LEU A 53 -10.07 3.05 -4.00
N ARG A 54 -10.83 2.12 -3.41
CA ARG A 54 -10.28 1.20 -2.41
C ARG A 54 -9.18 0.32 -3.01
N ARG A 55 -9.40 -0.21 -4.22
CA ARG A 55 -8.42 -1.04 -4.93
C ARG A 55 -7.18 -0.24 -5.33
N SER A 56 -7.32 1.01 -5.77
CA SER A 56 -6.17 1.86 -6.09
C SER A 56 -5.31 2.13 -4.84
N ALA A 57 -5.94 2.41 -3.70
CA ALA A 57 -5.23 2.57 -2.42
C ALA A 57 -4.49 1.29 -2.01
N GLN A 58 -5.10 0.10 -2.18
CA GLN A 58 -4.44 -1.18 -1.91
C GLN A 58 -3.19 -1.39 -2.77
N ARG A 59 -3.25 -1.03 -4.06
CA ARG A 59 -2.09 -1.14 -4.97
C ARG A 59 -0.96 -0.20 -4.58
N ARG A 60 -1.27 1.03 -4.17
CA ARG A 60 -0.27 1.98 -3.63
C ARG A 60 0.36 1.47 -2.33
N ALA A 61 -0.44 0.89 -1.43
CA ALA A 61 0.10 0.28 -0.22
C ALA A 61 1.02 -0.92 -0.52
N GLN A 62 0.68 -1.74 -1.53
CA GLN A 62 1.53 -2.83 -1.97
C GLN A 62 2.84 -2.34 -2.60
N ALA A 63 2.77 -1.28 -3.43
CA ALA A 63 3.93 -0.63 -4.03
C ALA A 63 4.87 -0.07 -2.95
N ALA A 64 4.33 0.59 -1.93
CA ALA A 64 5.12 1.15 -0.83
C ALA A 64 5.81 0.05 0.00
N ARG A 65 5.10 -1.05 0.32
CA ARG A 65 5.70 -2.24 0.97
C ARG A 65 6.83 -2.83 0.14
N LEU A 66 6.63 -2.96 -1.17
CA LEU A 66 7.64 -3.47 -2.09
C LEU A 66 8.82 -2.51 -2.25
N ALA A 67 8.62 -1.20 -2.17
CA ALA A 67 9.70 -0.22 -2.25
C ALA A 67 10.51 -0.11 -0.94
N GLY A 68 10.15 -0.86 0.11
CA GLY A 68 10.78 -0.77 1.42
C GLY A 68 10.43 0.51 2.19
N HIS A 69 9.45 1.28 1.71
CA HIS A 69 8.98 2.47 2.40
C HIS A 69 7.89 2.08 3.41
N PRO A 70 7.96 2.55 4.67
CA PRO A 70 6.85 2.41 5.59
C PRO A 70 5.65 3.16 5.01
N VAL A 71 4.65 2.41 4.55
CA VAL A 71 3.38 3.00 4.11
C VAL A 71 2.82 3.76 5.32
N PRO A 72 2.47 5.06 5.23
CA PRO A 72 1.75 5.71 6.30
C PRO A 72 0.45 4.93 6.49
N ARG A 73 0.32 4.27 7.65
CA ARG A 73 -0.92 3.64 8.08
C ARG A 73 -1.99 4.73 8.03
N PRO A 74 -3.14 4.54 7.35
CA PRO A 74 -4.21 5.51 7.44
C PRO A 74 -4.54 5.64 8.93
N ALA A 75 -4.30 6.83 9.48
CA ALA A 75 -4.65 7.12 10.85
C ALA A 75 -6.12 6.74 11.04
N PRO A 76 -6.50 6.08 12.14
CA PRO A 76 -7.91 5.95 12.46
C PRO A 76 -8.50 7.36 12.37
N ARG A 77 -9.58 7.52 11.61
CA ARG A 77 -10.35 8.77 11.61
C ARG A 77 -10.57 9.10 13.09
N GLN A 78 -9.86 10.11 13.60
CA GLN A 78 -10.31 10.78 14.80
C GLN A 78 -11.65 11.35 14.38
N ALA A 79 -12.70 10.68 14.82
CA ALA A 79 -14.01 11.29 14.85
C ALA A 79 -13.83 12.54 15.72
N GLY A 80 -13.72 13.70 15.07
CA GLY A 80 -14.21 14.93 15.68
C GLY A 80 -15.68 14.67 16.07
N SER A 81 -16.13 15.15 17.22
CA SER A 81 -15.91 16.51 17.69
C SER A 81 -15.99 16.59 19.22
N PRO A 82 -15.30 17.57 19.86
CA PRO A 82 -15.75 18.08 21.14
C PRO A 82 -17.05 18.86 20.91
N GLU A 83 -18.16 18.38 21.46
CA GLU A 83 -19.40 19.15 21.48
C GLU A 83 -19.39 20.07 22.72
N PRO A 84 -19.57 21.39 22.56
CA PRO A 84 -19.58 22.35 23.65
C PRO A 84 -21.01 22.63 24.13
N GLY A 85 -21.34 22.32 25.39
CA GLY A 85 -22.57 22.84 26.00
C GLY A 85 -23.08 22.07 27.22
N ALA A 86 -22.97 22.69 28.40
CA ALA A 86 -23.78 22.36 29.57
C ALA A 86 -25.27 22.69 29.29
N PRO A 87 -26.25 22.10 30.00
CA PRO A 87 -26.65 22.68 31.30
C PRO A 87 -27.19 21.70 32.37
N GLY A 88 -27.06 22.09 33.66
CA GLY A 88 -28.17 21.97 34.62
C GLY A 88 -28.17 20.85 35.66
N GLY A 89 -27.98 21.25 36.94
CA GLY A 89 -28.94 21.00 38.02
C GLY A 89 -28.98 19.62 38.71
N ALA A 90 -28.42 19.57 39.91
CA ALA A 90 -28.97 18.86 41.07
C ALA A 90 -28.56 19.58 42.35
#